data_AF-A0A2N1H0W0-F1
#
_entry.id   AF-A0A2N1H0W0-F1
#
_cell.length_a   1.000
_cell.length_b   1.000
_cell.length_c   1.000
_cell.angle_alpha   90.00
_cell.angle_beta   90.00
_cell.angle_gamma   90.00
#
_symmetry.space_group_name_H-M   'P 1'
#
loop_
_entity.id
_entity.type
_entity.pdbx_description
1 polymer ?
#
loop_
_entity_poly.entity_id
_entity_poly.type
_entity_poly.pdbx_seq_one_letter_code
_entity_poly.pdbx_strand_id
1 'polypeptide(L)'
;ISANQWRPLAKLEVEMAVALGAGYSGDIQLRMQNGHLLLSIKGALVWGAGVKGYLTFEVGYDSIVALTELVRQEMAANQYKDLEWVDKEASAYMEKLSFLGATGIDVVFAYVRGYAIVKGIFEALTEGGRGGLIAYSIVTDKKQEEMQEWVCNLQPQALGPLLLTLSSSPEPFSIEEDLDNKSVKEDEAYQLQQRAIERCLGWISSNPNAALQFEEAIIRMNRDGSRPPQAGLTYCRNKSKLDSFMAERVKALDKSSNDTRRIYREHVARLGARLNAHCEYNIIYKGPAFAPIQDTKASYKGPNID
;
A
#
# COMPACT_ATOMS: atom_id res chain seq x y z
N ILE A 1 18.05 -2.86 42.28
CA ILE A 1 18.55 -3.65 41.14
C ILE A 1 17.64 -3.30 39.96
N SER A 2 18.11 -2.43 39.07
CA SER A 2 17.40 -2.02 37.86
C SER A 2 17.74 -3.01 36.76
N ALA A 3 16.75 -3.79 36.30
CA ALA A 3 16.91 -4.74 35.23
C ALA A 3 16.10 -4.26 34.01
N ASN A 4 16.60 -3.23 33.32
CA ASN A 4 16.33 -3.06 31.90
C ASN A 4 17.17 -4.10 31.15
N GLN A 5 16.76 -5.36 31.25
CA GLN A 5 17.39 -6.45 30.52
C GLN A 5 16.72 -6.54 29.15
N TRP A 6 17.29 -5.83 28.18
CA TRP A 6 16.96 -6.00 26.77
C TRP A 6 17.35 -7.42 26.36
N ARG A 7 16.37 -8.23 25.93
CA ARG A 7 16.60 -9.54 25.32
C ARG A 7 16.05 -9.51 23.90
N PRO A 8 16.84 -9.92 22.89
CA PRO A 8 16.34 -10.07 21.52
C PRO A 8 15.19 -11.08 21.52
N LEU A 9 14.18 -10.87 20.65
CA LEU A 9 13.00 -11.71 20.57
C LEU A 9 13.40 -13.19 20.49
N ALA A 10 13.19 -13.92 21.58
CA ALA A 10 12.97 -15.36 21.49
C ALA A 10 11.62 -15.47 20.79
N LYS A 11 11.66 -15.85 19.51
CA LYS A 11 10.60 -16.45 18.70
C LYS A 11 9.18 -16.03 19.11
N LEU A 12 8.48 -15.28 18.26
CA LEU A 12 7.04 -15.09 18.41
C LEU A 12 6.37 -16.48 18.31
N GLU A 13 6.18 -17.18 19.44
CA GLU A 13 5.66 -18.54 19.45
C GLU A 13 4.22 -18.54 18.91
N VAL A 14 3.82 -19.64 18.26
CA VAL A 14 2.52 -19.77 17.58
C VAL A 14 1.35 -19.44 18.51
N GLU A 15 1.45 -19.77 19.79
CA GLU A 15 0.43 -19.43 20.81
C GLU A 15 0.31 -17.92 21.04
N MET A 16 1.43 -17.19 20.98
CA MET A 16 1.43 -15.73 21.11
C MET A 16 0.83 -15.08 19.87
N ALA A 17 1.13 -15.58 18.66
CA ALA A 17 0.50 -15.11 17.42
C ALA A 17 -1.04 -15.30 17.43
N VAL A 18 -1.51 -16.43 17.96
CA VAL A 18 -2.95 -16.72 18.13
C VAL A 18 -3.61 -15.79 19.16
N ALA A 19 -2.92 -15.49 20.27
CA ALA A 19 -3.42 -14.55 21.28
C ALA A 19 -3.49 -13.10 20.76
N LEU A 20 -2.53 -12.70 19.91
CA LEU A 20 -2.49 -11.39 19.26
C LEU A 20 -3.65 -11.21 18.27
N GLY A 21 -4.01 -12.24 17.49
CA GLY A 21 -5.10 -12.19 16.50
C GLY A 21 -6.53 -12.33 17.06
N ALA A 22 -6.68 -12.45 18.38
CA ALA A 22 -7.99 -12.56 19.05
C ALA A 22 -8.59 -11.21 19.49
N GLY A 23 -7.96 -10.08 19.12
CA GLY A 23 -8.51 -8.73 19.37
C GLY A 23 -8.28 -8.16 20.78
N TYR A 24 -7.32 -8.68 21.55
CA TYR A 24 -6.96 -8.16 22.88
C TYR A 24 -6.02 -6.94 22.82
N SER A 25 -6.38 -5.92 22.03
CA SER A 25 -5.56 -4.73 21.77
C SER A 25 -5.10 -3.95 23.02
N GLY A 26 -5.78 -4.12 24.16
CA GLY A 26 -5.43 -3.46 25.42
C GLY A 26 -4.20 -4.01 26.14
N ASP A 27 -3.65 -5.15 25.71
CA ASP A 27 -2.58 -5.84 26.42
C ASP A 27 -1.26 -5.92 25.64
N ILE A 28 -1.18 -5.30 24.45
CA ILE A 28 0.00 -5.26 23.58
C ILE A 28 0.26 -3.82 23.13
N GLN A 29 1.53 -3.48 22.89
CA GLN A 29 1.92 -2.22 22.27
C GLN A 29 3.10 -2.46 21.32
N LEU A 30 3.03 -1.90 20.12
CA LEU A 30 4.14 -1.87 19.17
C LEU A 30 4.62 -0.43 19.04
N ARG A 31 5.91 -0.22 19.29
CA ARG A 31 6.51 1.11 19.29
C ARG A 31 7.78 1.19 18.49
N MET A 32 8.09 2.37 17.98
CA MET A 32 9.42 2.69 17.46
C MET A 32 10.27 3.31 18.57
N GLN A 33 11.48 2.79 18.77
CA GLN A 33 12.45 3.44 19.65
C GLN A 33 13.86 3.28 19.10
N ASN A 34 14.56 4.40 18.92
CA ASN A 34 15.94 4.43 18.40
C ASN A 34 16.12 3.68 17.05
N GLY A 35 15.08 3.64 16.21
CA GLY A 35 15.09 2.93 14.93
C GLY A 35 14.77 1.43 15.00
N HIS A 36 14.40 0.93 16.17
CA HIS A 36 14.02 -0.46 16.40
C HIS A 36 12.54 -0.59 16.75
N LEU A 37 11.89 -1.63 16.23
CA LEU A 37 10.54 -2.01 16.63
C LEU A 37 10.59 -2.72 17.98
N LEU A 38 9.82 -2.20 18.93
CA LEU A 38 9.67 -2.78 20.27
C LEU A 38 8.24 -3.26 20.46
N LEU A 39 8.10 -4.55 20.73
CA LEU A 39 6.84 -5.18 21.09
C LEU A 39 6.75 -5.32 22.60
N SER A 40 5.82 -4.62 23.22
CA SER A 40 5.49 -4.72 24.64
C SER A 40 4.24 -5.56 24.83
N ILE A 41 4.29 -6.57 25.70
CA ILE A 41 3.17 -7.47 26.01
C ILE A 41 2.95 -7.48 27.51
N LYS A 42 1.70 -7.39 27.95
CA LYS A 42 1.35 -7.42 29.37
C LYS A 42 1.80 -8.74 30.00
N GLY A 43 2.57 -8.66 31.08
CA GLY A 43 3.17 -9.83 31.72
C GLY A 43 2.16 -10.88 32.19
N ALA A 44 0.94 -10.46 32.53
CA ALA A 44 -0.16 -11.36 32.90
C ALA A 44 -0.57 -12.31 31.76
N LEU A 45 -0.39 -11.92 30.49
CA LEU A 45 -0.64 -12.80 29.34
C LEU A 45 0.44 -13.87 29.18
N VAL A 46 1.68 -13.57 29.57
CA VAL A 46 2.82 -14.46 29.36
C VAL A 46 3.01 -15.42 30.54
N TRP A 47 2.79 -14.94 31.77
CA TRP A 47 3.11 -15.69 33.00
C TRP A 47 1.91 -15.89 33.94
N GLY A 48 0.70 -15.57 33.48
CA GLY A 48 -0.54 -15.83 34.21
C GLY A 48 -0.92 -14.77 35.25
N ALA A 49 -2.04 -15.03 35.94
CA ALA A 49 -2.62 -14.09 36.90
C ALA A 49 -1.67 -13.81 38.08
N GLY A 50 -1.30 -12.54 38.27
CA GLY A 50 -0.46 -12.08 39.40
C GLY A 50 0.76 -11.25 38.98
N VAL A 51 1.18 -11.35 37.72
CA VAL A 51 2.29 -10.54 37.17
C VAL A 51 1.76 -9.19 36.68
N LYS A 52 2.38 -8.09 37.14
CA LYS A 52 2.06 -6.71 36.72
C LYS A 52 3.13 -6.19 35.77
N GLY A 53 2.76 -5.25 34.90
CA GLY A 53 3.68 -4.58 33.96
C GLY A 53 3.72 -5.20 32.57
N TYR A 54 4.68 -4.74 31.77
CA TYR A 54 4.89 -5.18 30.39
C TYR A 54 6.28 -5.80 30.23
N LEU A 55 6.37 -6.86 29.45
CA LEU A 55 7.62 -7.38 28.89
C LEU A 55 7.82 -6.74 27.52
N THR A 56 8.99 -6.13 27.29
CA THR A 56 9.30 -5.45 26.02
C THR A 56 10.43 -6.17 25.32
N PHE A 57 10.23 -6.46 24.04
CA PHE A 57 11.15 -7.20 23.20
C PHE A 57 11.48 -6.39 21.96
N GLU A 58 12.74 -6.37 21.56
CA GLU A 58 13.12 -5.88 20.24
C GLU A 58 12.76 -6.91 19.18
N VAL A 59 12.07 -6.48 18.14
CA VAL A 59 11.62 -7.35 17.05
C VAL A 59 12.82 -7.77 16.21
N GLY A 60 13.11 -9.08 16.19
CA GLY A 60 14.15 -9.67 15.35
C GLY A 60 13.71 -9.78 13.88
N TYR A 61 14.68 -9.86 12.97
CA TYR A 61 14.43 -9.98 11.53
C TYR A 61 13.63 -11.25 11.17
N ASP A 62 13.80 -12.35 11.91
CA ASP A 62 13.03 -13.59 11.71
C ASP A 62 11.52 -13.42 11.99
N SER A 63 11.13 -12.36 12.70
CA SER A 63 9.75 -12.11 13.12
C SER A 63 9.07 -10.98 12.35
N ILE A 64 9.79 -10.22 11.51
CA ILE A 64 9.23 -9.01 10.87
C ILE A 64 8.09 -9.34 9.91
N VAL A 65 8.19 -10.43 9.14
CA VAL A 65 7.14 -10.83 8.19
C VAL A 65 5.87 -11.20 8.95
N ALA A 66 5.98 -12.01 10.00
CA ALA A 66 4.84 -12.40 10.84
C ALA A 66 4.20 -11.19 11.54
N LEU A 67 5.02 -10.27 12.07
CA LEU A 67 4.51 -9.03 12.66
C LEU A 67 3.81 -8.13 11.64
N THR A 68 4.34 -8.05 10.42
CA THR A 68 3.74 -7.27 9.33
C THR A 68 2.38 -7.83 8.96
N GLU A 69 2.28 -9.15 8.85
CA GLU A 69 1.01 -9.82 8.57
C GLU A 69 0.00 -9.62 9.69
N LEU A 70 0.40 -9.74 10.96
CA LEU A 70 -0.46 -9.43 12.10
C LEU A 70 -1.02 -7.99 12.02
N VAL A 71 -0.15 -7.00 11.82
CA VAL A 71 -0.57 -5.59 11.72
C VAL A 71 -1.54 -5.40 10.56
N ARG A 72 -1.32 -6.04 9.40
CA ARG A 72 -2.23 -5.97 8.25
C ARG A 72 -3.59 -6.56 8.55
N GLN A 73 -3.63 -7.73 9.17
CA GLN A 73 -4.89 -8.40 9.53
C GLN A 73 -5.69 -7.57 10.54
N GLU A 74 -5.03 -7.04 11.56
CA GLU A 74 -5.66 -6.16 12.55
C GLU A 74 -6.16 -4.86 11.91
N MET A 75 -5.41 -4.27 10.98
CA MET A 75 -5.88 -3.11 10.22
C MET A 75 -7.09 -3.46 9.36
N ALA A 76 -7.08 -4.59 8.64
CA ALA A 76 -8.22 -5.02 7.84
C ALA A 76 -9.47 -5.28 8.69
N ALA A 77 -9.31 -5.86 9.88
CA ALA A 77 -10.39 -6.05 10.84
C ALA A 77 -10.90 -4.72 11.40
N ASN A 78 -10.02 -3.74 11.64
CA ASN A 78 -10.35 -2.40 12.13
C ASN A 78 -10.70 -1.40 11.01
N GLN A 79 -11.14 -1.90 9.83
CA GLN A 79 -11.55 -1.06 8.70
C GLN A 79 -10.47 -0.04 8.26
N TYR A 80 -9.20 -0.41 8.40
CA TYR A 80 -8.01 0.38 8.09
C TYR A 80 -7.87 1.69 8.86
N LYS A 81 -8.54 1.81 10.00
CA LYS A 81 -8.28 2.86 10.99
C LYS A 81 -6.97 2.58 11.73
N ASP A 82 -6.35 3.66 12.20
CA ASP A 82 -5.12 3.59 13.00
C ASP A 82 -5.34 2.65 14.20
N LEU A 83 -4.36 1.77 14.44
CA LEU A 83 -4.40 0.82 15.55
C LEU A 83 -3.91 1.52 16.81
N GLU A 84 -4.73 1.60 17.85
CA GLU A 84 -4.37 2.29 19.10
C GLU A 84 -3.12 1.71 19.79
N TRP A 85 -2.84 0.43 19.55
CA TRP A 85 -1.69 -0.28 20.13
C TRP A 85 -0.41 -0.13 19.30
N VAL A 86 -0.48 0.43 18.09
CA VAL A 86 0.68 0.68 17.23
C VAL A 86 0.96 2.17 17.21
N ASP A 87 2.14 2.60 17.65
CA ASP A 87 2.47 4.01 17.53
C ASP A 87 2.63 4.45 16.06
N LYS A 88 2.55 5.76 15.83
CA LYS A 88 2.54 6.32 14.47
C LYS A 88 3.81 6.02 13.69
N GLU A 89 4.96 5.99 14.36
CA GLU A 89 6.24 5.78 13.69
C GLU A 89 6.43 4.30 13.33
N ALA A 90 6.01 3.39 14.21
CA ALA A 90 5.93 1.97 13.94
C ALA A 90 4.97 1.70 12.76
N SER A 91 3.76 2.27 12.77
CA SER A 91 2.81 2.15 11.65
C SER A 91 3.45 2.60 10.35
N ALA A 92 4.06 3.79 10.34
CA ALA A 92 4.74 4.34 9.17
C ALA A 92 5.91 3.48 8.68
N TYR A 93 6.58 2.73 9.56
CA TYR A 93 7.63 1.79 9.16
C TYR A 93 7.03 0.53 8.54
N MET A 94 6.01 -0.05 9.19
CA MET A 94 5.32 -1.25 8.68
C MET A 94 4.69 -1.00 7.31
N GLU A 95 4.08 0.16 7.09
CA GLU A 95 3.51 0.58 5.81
C GLU A 95 4.57 0.65 4.69
N LYS A 96 5.78 1.14 5.01
CA LYS A 96 6.88 1.21 4.04
C LYS A 96 7.45 -0.16 3.74
N LEU A 97 7.65 -1.00 4.75
CA LEU A 97 8.05 -2.41 4.55
C LEU A 97 7.04 -3.14 3.68
N SER A 98 5.75 -2.95 3.96
CA SER A 98 4.63 -3.43 3.16
C SER A 98 4.72 -3.00 1.69
N PHE A 99 4.95 -1.70 1.44
CA PHE A 99 5.14 -1.16 0.10
C PHE A 99 6.32 -1.83 -0.61
N LEU A 100 7.49 -1.93 0.05
CA LEU A 100 8.67 -2.55 -0.53
C LEU A 100 8.42 -4.01 -0.94
N GLY A 101 7.78 -4.80 -0.07
CA GLY A 101 7.39 -6.17 -0.40
C GLY A 101 6.47 -6.27 -1.62
N ALA A 102 5.51 -5.35 -1.75
CA ALA A 102 4.63 -5.25 -2.92
C ALA A 102 5.35 -4.87 -4.22
N THR A 103 6.57 -4.34 -4.14
CA THR A 103 7.44 -4.05 -5.30
C THR A 103 8.46 -5.15 -5.60
N GLY A 104 8.43 -6.27 -4.85
CA GLY A 104 9.37 -7.38 -5.00
C GLY A 104 10.67 -7.25 -4.20
N ILE A 105 10.81 -6.20 -3.39
CA ILE A 105 11.97 -6.03 -2.51
C ILE A 105 11.82 -6.94 -1.29
N ASP A 106 12.88 -7.69 -0.98
CA ASP A 106 12.93 -8.56 0.19
C ASP A 106 12.77 -7.74 1.49
N VAL A 107 11.68 -7.99 2.21
CA VAL A 107 11.29 -7.23 3.40
C VAL A 107 12.20 -7.53 4.59
N VAL A 108 12.71 -8.75 4.71
CA VAL A 108 13.65 -9.12 5.78
C VAL A 108 14.97 -8.39 5.57
N PHE A 109 15.48 -8.39 4.33
CA PHE A 109 16.67 -7.64 3.96
C PHE A 109 16.47 -6.14 4.20
N ALA A 110 15.35 -5.57 3.74
CA ALA A 110 15.01 -4.17 3.95
C ALA A 110 14.97 -3.82 5.45
N TYR A 111 14.34 -4.66 6.27
CA TYR A 111 14.25 -4.48 7.71
C TYR A 111 15.62 -4.43 8.38
N VAL A 112 16.54 -5.33 8.01
CA VAL A 112 17.92 -5.37 8.53
C VAL A 112 18.70 -4.08 8.22
N ARG A 113 18.38 -3.40 7.12
CA ARG A 113 19.00 -2.10 6.78
C ARG A 113 18.51 -0.94 7.65
N GLY A 114 17.43 -1.15 8.40
CA GLY A 114 16.89 -0.19 9.35
C GLY A 114 15.98 0.86 8.72
N TYR A 115 15.24 1.54 9.58
CA TYR A 115 14.14 2.41 9.18
C TYR A 115 14.56 3.54 8.24
N ALA A 116 15.71 4.19 8.48
CA ALA A 116 16.19 5.29 7.65
C ALA A 116 16.40 4.87 6.18
N ILE A 117 16.94 3.67 5.95
CA ILE A 117 17.16 3.15 4.61
C ILE A 117 15.83 2.79 3.95
N VAL A 118 14.95 2.11 4.67
CA VAL A 118 13.60 1.76 4.18
C VAL A 118 12.81 3.00 3.78
N LYS A 119 12.87 4.05 4.61
CA LYS A 119 12.27 5.35 4.30
C LYS A 119 12.86 5.97 3.04
N GLY A 120 14.18 6.00 2.91
CA GLY A 120 14.84 6.54 1.72
C GLY A 120 14.48 5.79 0.43
N ILE A 121 14.37 4.45 0.49
CA ILE A 121 13.95 3.65 -0.68
C ILE A 121 12.49 3.95 -1.03
N PHE A 122 11.59 3.98 -0.04
CA PHE A 122 10.19 4.32 -0.25
C PHE A 122 10.04 5.71 -0.90
N GLU A 123 10.74 6.71 -0.38
CA GLU A 123 10.72 8.07 -0.93
C GLU A 123 11.25 8.10 -2.37
N ALA A 124 12.38 7.45 -2.64
CA ALA A 124 12.95 7.37 -3.99
C ALA A 124 12.03 6.66 -5.00
N LEU A 125 11.25 5.68 -4.55
CA LEU A 125 10.29 4.97 -5.40
C LEU A 125 9.00 5.77 -5.64
N THR A 126 8.63 6.65 -4.71
CA THR A 126 7.36 7.41 -4.75
C THR A 126 7.52 8.87 -5.23
N GLU A 127 8.75 9.34 -5.48
CA GLU A 127 9.05 10.69 -5.95
C GLU A 127 8.62 10.99 -7.40
N GLY A 128 8.26 9.96 -8.18
CA GLY A 128 7.90 10.07 -9.60
C GLY A 128 8.92 9.40 -10.52
N GLY A 129 8.54 9.15 -11.78
CA GLY A 129 9.41 8.55 -12.80
C GLY A 129 9.77 7.06 -12.62
N ARG A 130 9.45 6.47 -11.46
CA ARG A 130 9.69 5.04 -11.16
C ARG A 130 8.51 4.12 -11.46
N GLY A 131 7.38 4.67 -11.89
CA GLY A 131 6.16 3.91 -12.19
C GLY A 131 6.40 2.79 -13.20
N GLY A 132 7.14 3.07 -14.29
CA GLY A 132 7.50 2.07 -15.30
C GLY A 132 8.35 0.92 -14.76
N LEU A 133 9.35 1.22 -13.92
CA LEU A 133 10.24 0.22 -13.33
C LEU A 133 9.51 -0.67 -12.31
N ILE A 134 8.68 -0.07 -11.44
CA ILE A 134 7.86 -0.85 -10.50
C ILE A 134 6.86 -1.72 -11.26
N ALA A 135 6.23 -1.16 -12.30
CA ALA A 135 5.31 -1.91 -13.13
C ALA A 135 5.97 -3.09 -13.85
N TYR A 136 7.22 -2.93 -14.29
CA TYR A 136 8.02 -4.02 -14.84
C TYR A 136 8.15 -5.16 -13.83
N SER A 137 8.63 -4.89 -12.61
CA SER A 137 8.75 -5.90 -11.56
C SER A 137 7.42 -6.61 -11.31
N ILE A 138 6.32 -5.86 -11.16
CA ILE A 138 4.99 -6.45 -10.91
C ILE A 138 4.55 -7.39 -12.03
N VAL A 139 4.83 -7.04 -13.29
CA VAL A 139 4.36 -7.81 -14.44
C VAL A 139 5.27 -9.00 -14.77
N THR A 140 6.58 -8.91 -14.50
CA THR A 140 7.58 -9.84 -15.04
C THR A 140 8.38 -10.62 -14.01
N ASP A 141 8.39 -10.23 -12.73
CA ASP A 141 9.17 -10.94 -11.71
C ASP A 141 8.74 -12.42 -11.64
N LYS A 142 9.68 -13.33 -11.40
CA LYS A 142 9.42 -14.77 -11.28
C LYS A 142 8.69 -15.11 -9.97
N LYS A 143 8.84 -14.29 -8.94
CA LYS A 143 8.22 -14.44 -7.61
C LYS A 143 6.81 -13.84 -7.56
N GLN A 144 5.98 -14.16 -8.56
CA GLN A 144 4.62 -13.62 -8.68
C GLN A 144 3.75 -13.98 -7.47
N GLU A 145 3.89 -15.18 -6.91
CA GLU A 145 3.10 -15.62 -5.76
C GLU A 145 3.43 -14.82 -4.49
N GLU A 146 4.72 -14.64 -4.19
CA GLU A 146 5.17 -13.80 -3.07
C GLU A 146 4.62 -12.37 -3.24
N MET A 147 4.79 -11.79 -4.43
CA MET A 147 4.34 -10.42 -4.68
C MET A 147 2.83 -10.26 -4.60
N GLN A 148 2.08 -11.25 -5.12
CA GLN A 148 0.63 -11.29 -5.00
C GLN A 148 0.20 -11.30 -3.53
N GLU A 149 0.83 -12.12 -2.68
CA GLU A 149 0.55 -12.15 -1.24
C GLU A 149 0.78 -10.76 -0.60
N TRP A 150 1.90 -10.11 -0.92
CA TRP A 150 2.20 -8.76 -0.45
C TRP A 150 1.16 -7.72 -0.91
N VAL A 151 0.72 -7.77 -2.17
CA VAL A 151 -0.25 -6.81 -2.71
C VAL A 151 -1.67 -7.08 -2.17
N CYS A 152 -2.07 -8.34 -2.06
CA CYS A 152 -3.37 -8.71 -1.49
C CYS A 152 -3.54 -8.11 -0.10
N ASN A 153 -2.54 -8.24 0.78
CA ASN A 153 -2.66 -7.76 2.17
C ASN A 153 -2.15 -6.33 2.36
N LEU A 154 -1.94 -5.58 1.27
CA LEU A 154 -1.36 -4.24 1.33
C LEU A 154 -2.34 -3.25 1.98
N GLN A 155 -1.91 -2.57 3.04
CA GLN A 155 -2.77 -1.56 3.67
C GLN A 155 -3.04 -0.40 2.71
N PRO A 156 -4.21 0.27 2.79
CA PRO A 156 -4.53 1.43 1.97
C PRO A 156 -3.47 2.54 1.97
N GLN A 157 -2.78 2.72 3.11
CA GLN A 157 -1.65 3.64 3.31
C GLN A 157 -0.45 3.31 2.41
N ALA A 158 -0.26 2.05 2.03
CA ALA A 158 0.80 1.62 1.12
C ALA A 158 0.28 1.42 -0.32
N LEU A 159 -0.95 0.92 -0.47
CA LEU A 159 -1.58 0.72 -1.78
C LEU A 159 -1.88 2.05 -2.49
N GLY A 160 -2.29 3.09 -1.76
CA GLY A 160 -2.51 4.42 -2.32
C GLY A 160 -1.27 5.01 -2.99
N PRO A 161 -0.12 5.13 -2.29
CA PRO A 161 1.15 5.53 -2.90
C PRO A 161 1.60 4.65 -4.07
N LEU A 162 1.37 3.34 -4.00
CA LEU A 162 1.67 2.42 -5.11
C LEU A 162 0.82 2.76 -6.35
N LEU A 163 -0.49 2.93 -6.21
CA LEU A 163 -1.38 3.32 -7.30
C LEU A 163 -1.04 4.71 -7.86
N LEU A 164 -0.67 5.67 -6.99
CA LEU A 164 -0.19 6.97 -7.43
C LEU A 164 1.06 6.85 -8.29
N THR A 165 2.03 6.05 -7.83
CA THR A 165 3.31 5.86 -8.52
C THR A 165 3.11 5.14 -9.85
N LEU A 166 2.27 4.09 -9.87
CA LEU A 166 1.96 3.37 -11.10
C LEU A 166 1.17 4.21 -12.10
N SER A 167 0.39 5.19 -11.64
CA SER A 167 -0.36 6.12 -12.51
C SER A 167 0.35 7.45 -12.76
N SER A 168 1.64 7.56 -12.39
CA SER A 168 2.45 8.71 -12.77
C SER A 168 2.71 8.73 -14.27
N SER A 169 3.08 9.91 -14.80
CA SER A 169 3.50 10.04 -16.20
C SER A 169 4.51 8.94 -16.57
N PRO A 170 4.30 8.22 -17.68
CA PRO A 170 5.23 7.20 -18.14
C PRO A 170 6.56 7.81 -18.53
N GLU A 171 7.64 7.16 -18.14
CA GLU A 171 9.00 7.57 -18.51
C GLU A 171 9.76 6.34 -19.04
N PRO A 172 10.60 6.52 -20.08
CA PRO A 172 11.47 5.43 -20.54
C PRO A 172 12.50 5.09 -19.47
N PHE A 173 12.87 3.81 -19.38
CA PHE A 173 13.85 3.33 -18.42
C PHE A 173 14.67 2.18 -18.99
N SER A 174 15.77 1.83 -18.32
CA SER A 174 16.62 0.71 -18.69
C SER A 174 16.62 -0.34 -17.59
N ILE A 175 16.66 -1.60 -17.99
CA ILE A 175 16.79 -2.75 -17.10
C ILE A 175 18.17 -3.35 -17.36
N GLU A 176 18.95 -3.49 -16.29
CA GLU A 176 20.23 -4.18 -16.32
C GLU A 176 19.94 -5.70 -16.27
N GLU A 177 20.23 -6.41 -17.36
CA GLU A 177 20.22 -7.88 -17.39
C GLU A 177 21.65 -8.38 -17.64
N ASP A 178 21.98 -9.60 -17.18
CA ASP A 178 23.36 -10.13 -17.11
C ASP A 178 24.15 -10.09 -18.44
N LEU A 179 23.45 -10.03 -19.58
CA LEU A 179 24.05 -10.11 -20.92
C LEU A 179 23.69 -8.94 -21.85
N ASP A 180 22.63 -8.17 -21.57
CA ASP A 180 22.24 -7.01 -22.38
C ASP A 180 21.36 -6.03 -21.58
N ASN A 181 21.51 -4.73 -21.84
CA ASN A 181 20.67 -3.72 -21.22
C ASN A 181 19.39 -3.55 -22.03
N LYS A 182 18.26 -3.91 -21.44
CA LYS A 182 16.96 -3.75 -22.09
C LYS A 182 16.44 -2.35 -21.89
N SER A 183 16.37 -1.57 -22.96
CA SER A 183 15.71 -0.27 -22.96
C SER A 183 14.20 -0.44 -23.15
N VAL A 184 13.42 0.13 -22.23
CA VAL A 184 11.96 0.19 -22.30
C VAL A 184 11.52 1.59 -22.73
N LYS A 185 10.72 1.67 -23.79
CA LYS A 185 10.22 2.94 -24.33
C LYS A 185 9.03 3.46 -23.52
N GLU A 186 8.68 4.73 -23.71
CA GLU A 186 7.57 5.38 -23.00
C GLU A 186 6.22 4.66 -23.19
N ASP A 187 5.90 4.23 -24.41
CA ASP A 187 4.66 3.49 -24.71
C ASP A 187 4.65 2.08 -24.10
N GLU A 188 5.81 1.44 -24.02
CA GLU A 188 5.99 0.18 -23.32
C GLU A 188 5.88 0.34 -21.80
N ALA A 189 6.47 1.39 -21.22
CA ALA A 189 6.36 1.73 -19.81
C ALA A 189 4.90 1.99 -19.44
N TYR A 190 4.18 2.76 -20.26
CA TYR A 190 2.76 3.02 -20.03
C TYR A 190 1.92 1.73 -20.10
N GLN A 191 2.17 0.87 -21.10
CA GLN A 191 1.50 -0.42 -21.17
C GLN A 191 1.78 -1.28 -19.93
N LEU A 192 3.03 -1.32 -19.45
CA LEU A 192 3.40 -2.03 -18.22
C LEU A 192 2.67 -1.46 -17.01
N GLN A 193 2.62 -0.14 -16.86
CA GLN A 193 1.91 0.55 -15.78
C GLN A 193 0.42 0.20 -15.78
N GLN A 194 -0.25 0.23 -16.95
CA GLN A 194 -1.66 -0.16 -17.05
C GLN A 194 -1.87 -1.63 -16.62
N ARG A 195 -0.97 -2.54 -17.04
CA ARG A 195 -1.04 -3.96 -16.65
C ARG A 195 -0.77 -4.15 -15.16
N ALA A 196 0.18 -3.43 -14.57
CA ALA A 196 0.50 -3.51 -13.15
C ALA A 196 -0.68 -3.01 -12.30
N ILE A 197 -1.31 -1.89 -12.66
CA ILE A 197 -2.51 -1.38 -11.98
C ILE A 197 -3.62 -2.43 -12.03
N GLU A 198 -3.95 -2.93 -13.23
CA GLU A 198 -5.01 -3.95 -13.37
C GLU A 198 -4.70 -5.20 -12.54
N ARG A 199 -3.44 -5.67 -12.57
CA ARG A 199 -2.99 -6.84 -11.81
C ARG A 199 -3.11 -6.65 -10.31
N CYS A 200 -2.66 -5.51 -9.77
CA CYS A 200 -2.83 -5.19 -8.36
C CYS A 200 -4.31 -5.19 -7.96
N LEU A 201 -5.18 -4.59 -8.79
CA LEU A 201 -6.63 -4.57 -8.53
C LEU A 201 -7.28 -5.96 -8.66
N GLY A 202 -6.77 -6.80 -9.56
CA GLY A 202 -7.17 -8.20 -9.69
C GLY A 202 -6.79 -9.03 -8.47
N TRP A 203 -5.58 -8.83 -7.93
CA TRP A 203 -5.11 -9.49 -6.72
C TRP A 203 -5.93 -9.10 -5.50
N ILE A 204 -6.10 -7.80 -5.20
CA ILE A 204 -6.90 -7.40 -4.03
C ILE A 204 -8.37 -7.80 -4.15
N SER A 205 -8.88 -8.03 -5.37
CA SER A 205 -10.27 -8.42 -5.59
C SER A 205 -10.64 -9.77 -4.97
N SER A 206 -9.68 -10.61 -4.58
CA SER A 206 -9.95 -11.85 -3.86
C SER A 206 -10.25 -11.64 -2.37
N ASN A 207 -10.01 -10.45 -1.82
CA ASN A 207 -10.18 -10.19 -0.40
C ASN A 207 -11.65 -9.97 -0.01
N PRO A 208 -12.09 -10.45 1.17
CA PRO A 208 -13.42 -10.15 1.69
C PRO A 208 -13.68 -8.64 1.82
N ASN A 209 -12.65 -7.87 2.19
CA ASN A 209 -12.72 -6.42 2.38
C ASN A 209 -12.18 -5.62 1.17
N ALA A 210 -12.12 -6.23 -0.02
CA ALA A 210 -11.51 -5.63 -1.22
C ALA A 210 -12.09 -4.26 -1.58
N ALA A 211 -13.41 -4.09 -1.45
CA ALA A 211 -14.07 -2.82 -1.77
C ALA A 211 -13.59 -1.69 -0.83
N LEU A 212 -13.55 -1.95 0.47
CA LEU A 212 -13.06 -0.98 1.45
C LEU A 212 -11.57 -0.69 1.26
N GLN A 213 -10.75 -1.73 1.02
CA GLN A 213 -9.32 -1.60 0.76
C GLN A 213 -9.05 -0.71 -0.45
N PHE A 214 -9.78 -0.95 -1.55
CA PHE A 214 -9.70 -0.16 -2.76
C PHE A 214 -10.13 1.29 -2.53
N GLU A 215 -11.30 1.51 -1.93
CA GLU A 215 -11.84 2.86 -1.72
C GLU A 215 -10.94 3.70 -0.83
N GLU A 216 -10.45 3.14 0.29
CA GLU A 216 -9.49 3.82 1.15
C GLU A 216 -8.13 4.02 0.46
N ALA A 217 -7.67 3.10 -0.40
CA ALA A 217 -6.44 3.28 -1.16
C ALA A 217 -6.56 4.42 -2.17
N ILE A 218 -7.71 4.56 -2.83
CA ILE A 218 -7.98 5.69 -3.74
C ILE A 218 -8.04 7.01 -2.96
N ILE A 219 -8.65 7.03 -1.77
CA ILE A 219 -8.62 8.21 -0.88
C ILE A 219 -7.17 8.57 -0.51
N ARG A 220 -6.36 7.56 -0.18
CA ARG A 220 -4.96 7.68 0.23
C ARG A 220 -3.96 7.69 -0.93
N MET A 221 -4.43 7.88 -2.17
CA MET A 221 -3.60 7.95 -3.37
C MET A 221 -2.87 9.31 -3.45
N ASN A 222 -1.96 9.51 -2.50
CA ASN A 222 -1.03 10.63 -2.35
C ASN A 222 0.34 10.08 -1.92
N ARG A 223 1.38 10.92 -1.96
CA ARG A 223 2.77 10.52 -1.71
C ARG A 223 2.96 9.78 -0.39
N ASP A 224 2.28 10.25 0.66
CA ASP A 224 2.49 9.78 2.03
C ASP A 224 1.51 8.70 2.47
N GLY A 225 0.54 8.30 1.64
CA GLY A 225 -0.51 7.36 2.03
C GLY A 225 -1.46 7.90 3.10
N SER A 226 -1.38 9.20 3.37
CA SER A 226 -2.17 9.88 4.38
C SER A 226 -3.64 9.95 3.98
N ARG A 227 -4.54 9.96 4.95
CA ARG A 227 -5.97 10.19 4.69
C ARG A 227 -6.24 11.69 4.75
N PRO A 228 -6.55 12.36 3.62
CA PRO A 228 -6.83 13.79 3.64
C PRO A 228 -8.25 14.06 4.16
N PRO A 229 -8.54 15.29 4.63
CA PRO A 229 -9.90 15.74 4.83
C PRO A 229 -10.67 15.77 3.50
N GLN A 230 -12.01 15.80 3.57
CA GLN A 230 -12.88 15.69 2.40
C GLN A 230 -12.62 14.40 1.61
N ALA A 231 -12.56 13.28 2.32
CA ALA A 231 -12.21 11.97 1.79
C ALA A 231 -13.06 11.59 0.57
N GLY A 232 -14.37 11.87 0.58
CA GLY A 232 -15.25 11.62 -0.57
C GLY A 232 -14.89 12.41 -1.82
N LEU A 233 -14.55 13.70 -1.67
CA LEU A 233 -14.10 14.52 -2.80
C LEU A 233 -12.74 14.05 -3.32
N THR A 234 -11.82 13.71 -2.41
CA THR A 234 -10.51 13.16 -2.75
C THR A 234 -10.65 11.85 -3.51
N TYR A 235 -11.53 10.96 -3.07
CA TYR A 235 -11.86 9.72 -3.78
C TYR A 235 -12.22 10.00 -5.24
N CYS A 236 -13.18 10.89 -5.50
CA CYS A 236 -13.60 11.18 -6.87
C CYS A 236 -12.46 11.77 -7.73
N ARG A 237 -11.65 12.67 -7.16
CA ARG A 237 -10.50 13.25 -7.88
C ARG A 237 -9.46 12.19 -8.25
N ASN A 238 -9.08 11.36 -7.29
CA ASN A 238 -8.07 10.33 -7.49
C ASN A 238 -8.59 9.23 -8.41
N LYS A 239 -9.86 8.84 -8.26
CA LYS A 239 -10.53 7.90 -9.15
C LYS A 239 -10.54 8.39 -10.60
N SER A 240 -10.89 9.66 -10.83
CA SER A 240 -10.87 10.26 -12.17
C SER A 240 -9.48 10.29 -12.80
N LYS A 241 -8.44 10.61 -12.01
CA LYS A 241 -7.04 10.55 -12.48
C LYS A 241 -6.65 9.14 -12.89
N LEU A 242 -6.91 8.15 -12.04
CA LEU A 242 -6.59 6.75 -12.30
C LEU A 242 -7.36 6.23 -13.53
N ASP A 243 -8.65 6.55 -13.64
CA ASP A 243 -9.48 6.18 -14.79
C ASP A 243 -8.98 6.79 -16.09
N SER A 244 -8.54 8.06 -16.04
CA SER A 244 -8.01 8.76 -17.21
C SER A 244 -6.70 8.12 -17.69
N PHE A 245 -5.79 7.81 -16.76
CA PHE A 245 -4.56 7.08 -17.05
C PHE A 245 -4.83 5.70 -17.67
N MET A 246 -5.81 4.98 -17.13
CA MET A 246 -6.20 3.66 -17.63
C MET A 246 -7.01 3.71 -18.93
N ALA A 247 -7.64 4.84 -19.26
CA ALA A 247 -8.42 5.01 -20.48
C ALA A 247 -7.55 5.26 -21.72
N GLU A 248 -6.30 5.71 -21.53
CA GLU A 248 -5.39 6.02 -22.62
C GLU A 248 -5.15 4.77 -23.50
N ARG A 249 -5.25 4.95 -24.82
CA ARG A 249 -5.26 3.84 -25.78
C ARG A 249 -3.87 3.50 -26.27
N VAL A 250 -2.95 3.35 -25.33
CA VAL A 250 -1.58 2.89 -25.61
C VAL A 250 -1.63 1.54 -26.28
N LYS A 251 -0.90 1.42 -27.39
CA LYS A 251 -0.87 0.23 -28.27
C LYS A 251 -2.28 -0.28 -28.57
N ALA A 252 -3.15 0.60 -29.09
CA ALA A 252 -4.57 0.31 -29.33
C ALA A 252 -4.85 -0.93 -30.20
N LEU A 253 -3.91 -1.34 -31.06
CA LEU A 253 -4.03 -2.52 -31.91
C LEU A 253 -3.68 -3.83 -31.17
N ASP A 254 -3.04 -3.74 -30.00
CA ASP A 254 -2.76 -4.91 -29.16
C ASP A 254 -4.02 -5.33 -28.39
N LYS A 255 -4.45 -6.57 -28.60
CA LYS A 255 -5.61 -7.15 -27.93
C LYS A 255 -5.39 -7.21 -26.41
N SER A 256 -4.19 -7.56 -25.95
CA SER A 256 -3.89 -7.67 -24.52
C SER A 256 -4.06 -6.32 -23.81
N SER A 257 -3.56 -5.23 -24.39
CA SER A 257 -3.77 -3.86 -23.89
C SER A 257 -5.25 -3.50 -23.75
N ASN A 258 -6.08 -3.85 -24.74
CA ASN A 258 -7.51 -3.57 -24.68
C ASN A 258 -8.22 -4.40 -23.61
N ASP A 259 -7.84 -5.67 -23.46
CA ASP A 259 -8.37 -6.55 -22.42
C ASP A 259 -8.00 -6.05 -21.02
N THR A 260 -6.76 -5.62 -20.79
CA THR A 260 -6.33 -4.99 -19.52
C THR A 260 -7.23 -3.81 -19.16
N ARG A 261 -7.49 -2.89 -20.11
CA ARG A 261 -8.37 -1.73 -19.85
C ARG A 261 -9.82 -2.13 -19.60
N ARG A 262 -10.32 -3.18 -20.26
CA ARG A 262 -11.68 -3.71 -20.03
C ARG A 262 -11.79 -4.32 -18.63
N ILE A 263 -10.87 -5.21 -18.26
CA ILE A 263 -10.86 -5.88 -16.95
C ILE A 263 -10.70 -4.86 -15.83
N TYR A 264 -9.82 -3.87 -16.01
CA TYR A 264 -9.69 -2.75 -15.08
C TYR A 264 -11.05 -2.09 -14.80
N ARG A 265 -11.84 -1.77 -15.85
CA ARG A 265 -13.17 -1.14 -15.69
C ARG A 265 -14.13 -2.02 -14.89
N GLU A 266 -14.12 -3.33 -15.15
CA GLU A 266 -14.93 -4.31 -14.41
C GLU A 266 -14.53 -4.35 -12.93
N HIS A 267 -13.22 -4.39 -12.63
CA HIS A 267 -12.70 -4.37 -11.27
C HIS A 267 -13.07 -3.08 -10.53
N VAL A 268 -12.82 -1.89 -11.09
CA VAL A 268 -13.10 -0.63 -10.39
C VAL A 268 -14.59 -0.33 -10.25
N ALA A 269 -15.43 -0.85 -11.14
CA ALA A 269 -16.89 -0.76 -11.01
C ALA A 269 -17.37 -1.55 -9.78
N ARG A 270 -16.83 -2.76 -9.58
CA ARG A 270 -17.14 -3.62 -8.43
C ARG A 270 -16.52 -3.11 -7.13
N LEU A 271 -15.21 -2.82 -7.14
CA LEU A 271 -14.45 -2.45 -5.96
C LEU A 271 -14.88 -1.09 -5.40
N GLY A 272 -15.19 -0.12 -6.27
CA GLY A 272 -15.63 1.22 -5.86
C GLY A 272 -17.14 1.38 -5.73
N ALA A 273 -17.91 0.30 -5.73
CA ALA A 273 -19.37 0.35 -5.88
C ALA A 273 -20.07 1.23 -4.83
N ARG A 274 -19.52 1.39 -3.62
CA ARG A 274 -20.13 2.20 -2.55
C ARG A 274 -19.95 3.70 -2.80
N LEU A 275 -18.81 4.10 -3.38
CA LEU A 275 -18.48 5.53 -3.57
C LEU A 275 -18.67 6.03 -5.00
N ASN A 276 -18.61 5.16 -6.01
CA ASN A 276 -18.67 5.55 -7.43
C ASN A 276 -19.92 6.36 -7.78
N ALA A 277 -21.09 5.94 -7.28
CA ALA A 277 -22.37 6.60 -7.58
C ALA A 277 -22.49 8.01 -6.98
N HIS A 278 -21.60 8.37 -6.06
CA HIS A 278 -21.58 9.68 -5.42
C HIS A 278 -20.65 10.68 -6.10
N CYS A 279 -19.88 10.25 -7.10
CA CYS A 279 -18.97 11.11 -7.84
C CYS A 279 -19.66 11.74 -9.04
N GLU A 280 -19.50 13.07 -9.16
CA GLU A 280 -19.92 13.82 -10.33
C GLU A 280 -18.72 14.53 -10.96
N TYR A 281 -18.66 14.50 -12.28
CA TYR A 281 -17.57 15.09 -13.06
C TYR A 281 -18.16 16.09 -14.05
N ASN A 282 -17.77 17.35 -13.89
CA ASN A 282 -18.19 18.42 -14.77
C ASN A 282 -16.98 18.95 -15.54
N ILE A 283 -17.12 19.06 -16.86
CA ILE A 283 -16.12 19.73 -17.69
C ILE A 283 -16.22 21.23 -17.42
N ILE A 284 -15.10 21.83 -17.05
CA ILE A 284 -14.97 23.27 -16.90
C ILE A 284 -13.90 23.79 -17.86
N TYR A 285 -14.11 25.01 -18.35
CA TYR A 285 -13.16 25.68 -19.23
C TYR A 285 -12.46 26.78 -18.44
N LYS A 286 -11.13 26.77 -18.42
CA LYS A 286 -10.29 27.77 -17.74
C LYS A 286 -9.50 28.55 -18.79
N GLY A 287 -9.33 29.86 -18.55
CA GLY A 287 -8.56 30.72 -19.44
C GLY A 287 -9.41 31.52 -20.43
N PRO A 288 -8.78 32.21 -21.39
CA PRO A 288 -9.49 33.11 -22.30
C PRO A 288 -10.40 32.35 -23.27
N ALA A 289 -11.53 32.96 -23.66
CA ALA A 289 -12.55 32.32 -24.52
C ALA A 289 -12.03 31.82 -25.88
N PHE A 290 -10.91 32.37 -26.37
CA PHE A 290 -10.29 31.99 -27.64
C PHE A 290 -9.26 30.86 -27.51
N ALA A 291 -8.87 30.48 -26.29
CA ALA A 291 -7.96 29.36 -26.02
C ALA A 291 -8.24 28.75 -24.62
N PRO A 292 -9.46 28.22 -24.38
CA PRO A 292 -9.78 27.65 -23.08
C PRO A 292 -9.08 26.30 -22.89
N ILE A 293 -8.50 26.11 -21.71
CA ILE A 293 -7.99 24.83 -21.23
C ILE A 293 -9.17 24.07 -20.63
N GLN A 294 -9.41 22.86 -21.13
CA GLN A 294 -10.40 21.95 -20.57
C GLN A 294 -9.85 21.34 -19.27
N ASP A 295 -10.66 21.38 -18.22
CA ASP A 295 -10.35 20.77 -16.93
C ASP A 295 -11.59 20.01 -16.41
N THR A 296 -11.37 19.00 -15.56
CA THR A 296 -12.45 18.18 -15.01
C THR A 296 -12.63 18.50 -13.54
N LYS A 297 -13.76 19.12 -13.20
CA LYS A 297 -14.14 19.39 -11.82
C LYS A 297 -14.89 18.19 -11.25
N ALA A 298 -14.27 17.49 -10.31
CA ALA A 298 -14.93 16.47 -9.50
C ALA A 298 -15.69 17.08 -8.31
N SER A 299 -16.85 16.51 -7.99
CA SER A 299 -17.61 16.75 -6.76
C SER A 299 -18.13 15.43 -6.18
N TYR A 300 -18.36 15.42 -4.87
CA TYR A 300 -18.90 14.27 -4.15
C TYR A 300 -20.22 14.64 -3.46
N LYS A 301 -21.27 13.83 -3.66
CA LYS A 301 -22.62 14.04 -3.12
C LYS A 301 -23.09 12.92 -2.17
N GLY A 302 -22.15 12.10 -1.71
CA GLY A 302 -22.44 10.98 -0.82
C GLY A 302 -22.47 11.37 0.66
N PRO A 303 -22.62 10.38 1.56
CA PRO A 303 -22.55 10.60 3.00
C PRO A 303 -21.17 11.14 3.40
N ASN A 304 -21.12 11.88 4.51
CA ASN A 304 -19.84 12.29 5.09
C ASN A 304 -19.06 11.05 5.53
N ILE A 305 -17.87 10.90 4.99
CA ILE A 305 -16.94 9.80 5.28
C ILE A 305 -15.62 10.31 5.84
N ASP A 306 -15.56 11.57 6.26
CA ASP A 306 -14.40 12.12 6.96
C ASP A 306 -14.18 11.46 8.32
#